data_AF-A0A161MIR7-F1
#
_entry.id   AF-A0A161MIR7-F1
#
_cell.length_a   1.000
_cell.length_b   1.000
_cell.length_c   1.000
_cell.angle_alpha   90.00
_cell.angle_beta   90.00
_cell.angle_gamma   90.00
#
_symmetry.space_group_name_H-M   'P 1'
#
loop_
_entity.id
_entity.type
_entity.pdbx_description
1 polymer ?
#
loop_
_entity_poly.entity_id
_entity_poly.type
_entity_poly.pdbx_seq_one_letter_code
_entity_poly.pdbx_strand_id
1 'polypeptide(L)' 'MKVHMRKHTGENQYKCNECDYSCTTSTRLKIHMRKHTGEKPYKCSECDFSCNHSSNLKVHMLTHS' A
#
# COMPACT_ATOMS: atom_id res chain seq x y z
N MET A 1 -23.68 -3.89 -11.02
CA MET A 1 -23.06 -2.57 -10.71
C MET A 1 -23.08 -2.29 -9.21
N LYS A 2 -22.07 -2.73 -8.43
CA LYS A 2 -21.93 -2.30 -7.02
C LYS A 2 -20.56 -1.69 -6.70
N VAL A 3 -19.53 -2.07 -7.47
CA VAL A 3 -18.17 -1.55 -7.30
C VAL A 3 -18.01 -0.13 -7.85
N HIS A 4 -18.79 0.25 -8.89
CA HIS A 4 -18.72 1.57 -9.51
C HIS A 4 -19.36 2.67 -8.64
N MET A 5 -20.47 2.38 -7.95
CA MET A 5 -21.23 3.36 -7.17
C MET A 5 -20.54 3.79 -5.86
N ARG A 6 -19.66 2.96 -5.27
CA ARG A 6 -18.95 3.31 -4.03
C ARG A 6 -17.97 4.49 -4.15
N LYS A 7 -17.56 4.86 -5.36
CA LYS A 7 -16.69 6.02 -5.56
C LYS A 7 -17.42 7.36 -5.42
N HIS A 8 -18.75 7.38 -5.52
CA HIS A 8 -19.52 8.63 -5.51
C HIS A 8 -19.95 9.11 -4.11
N THR A 9 -19.98 8.26 -3.09
CA THR A 9 -20.51 8.63 -1.75
C THR A 9 -19.46 9.04 -0.72
N GLY A 10 -18.16 8.98 -1.04
CA GLY A 10 -17.12 9.30 -0.06
C GLY A 10 -17.05 8.33 1.13
N GLU A 11 -17.76 7.20 1.09
CA GLU A 11 -17.71 6.15 2.10
C GLU A 11 -16.41 5.35 1.96
N ASN A 12 -15.29 5.98 2.31
CA ASN A 12 -14.08 5.25 2.62
C ASN A 12 -14.32 4.46 3.91
N GLN A 13 -14.78 3.21 3.75
CA GLN A 13 -15.10 2.31 4.86
C GLN A 13 -13.89 2.00 5.76
N TYR A 14 -12.67 2.15 5.24
CA TYR A 14 -11.44 1.84 5.95
C TYR A 14 -10.65 3.12 6.18
N LYS A 15 -10.69 3.63 7.42
CA LYS A 15 -9.96 4.81 7.86
C LYS A 15 -8.69 4.41 8.62
N CYS A 16 -7.64 5.20 8.46
CA CYS A 16 -6.47 5.12 9.31
C CYS A 16 -6.76 5.81 10.65
N ASN A 17 -6.22 5.25 11.74
CA ASN A 17 -6.36 5.84 13.07
C ASN A 17 -5.19 6.78 13.43
N GLU A 18 -4.13 6.78 12.63
CA GLU A 18 -2.93 7.60 12.85
C GLU A 18 -2.89 8.85 11.95
N CYS A 19 -3.74 8.91 10.92
CA CYS A 19 -3.89 10.08 10.05
C CYS A 19 -5.25 10.10 9.35
N ASP A 20 -5.58 11.19 8.65
CA ASP A 20 -6.84 11.33 7.90
C ASP A 20 -6.92 10.50 6.61
N TYR A 21 -6.02 9.53 6.43
CA TYR A 21 -6.07 8.64 5.28
C TYR A 21 -7.26 7.70 5.36
N SER A 22 -8.02 7.61 4.27
CA SER A 22 -9.15 6.70 4.19
C SER A 22 -9.25 6.08 2.80
N CYS A 23 -9.70 4.83 2.74
CA CYS A 23 -9.78 4.07 1.51
C CYS A 23 -10.98 3.11 1.51
N THR A 24 -11.28 2.58 0.32
CA THR A 24 -12.45 1.72 0.10
C THR A 24 -12.17 0.24 0.33
N THR A 25 -10.92 -0.16 0.58
CA THR A 25 -10.53 -1.58 0.74
C THR A 25 -9.56 -1.79 1.90
N SER A 26 -9.76 -2.87 2.66
CA SER A 26 -8.91 -3.26 3.79
C SER A 26 -7.45 -3.47 3.39
N THR A 27 -7.20 -4.06 2.21
CA THR A 27 -5.83 -4.28 1.70
C THR A 27 -5.07 -2.97 1.53
N ARG A 28 -5.73 -1.92 1.02
CA ARG A 28 -5.10 -0.59 0.88
C ARG A 28 -4.82 0.06 2.22
N LEU A 29 -5.73 -0.10 3.20
CA LEU A 29 -5.48 0.37 4.55
C LEU A 29 -4.30 -0.36 5.19
N LYS A 30 -4.24 -1.70 5.08
CA LYS A 30 -3.13 -2.51 5.64
C LYS A 30 -1.78 -2.12 5.05
N ILE A 31 -1.72 -1.90 3.74
CA ILE A 31 -0.52 -1.41 3.07
C ILE A 31 -0.18 0.01 3.54
N HIS A 32 -1.18 0.87 3.70
CA HIS A 32 -0.98 2.21 4.22
C HIS A 32 -0.39 2.19 5.64
N MET A 33 -0.88 1.32 6.53
CA MET A 33 -0.35 1.19 7.89
C MET A 33 1.14 0.85 7.93
N ARG A 34 1.67 0.16 6.91
CA ARG A 34 3.12 -0.10 6.79
C ARG A 34 3.96 1.16 6.66
N LYS A 35 3.36 2.28 6.24
CA LYS A 35 4.06 3.58 6.21
C LYS A 35 4.28 4.13 7.61
N HIS A 36 3.35 3.88 8.52
CA HIS A 36 3.46 4.32 9.92
C HIS A 36 4.38 3.42 10.72
N THR A 37 4.26 2.11 10.56
CA THR A 37 5.11 1.15 11.27
C THR A 37 6.53 1.06 10.68
N GLY A 38 6.75 1.61 9.48
CA GLY A 38 8.02 1.47 8.75
C GLY A 38 8.28 0.04 8.25
N GLU A 39 7.30 -0.87 8.35
CA GLU A 39 7.46 -2.24 7.88
C GLU A 39 7.68 -2.30 6.37
N LYS A 40 8.83 -2.87 5.98
CA LYS A 40 9.19 -3.09 4.59
C LYS A 40 9.38 -4.60 4.35
N PRO A 41 8.29 -5.35 4.20
CA PRO A 41 8.35 -6.81 4.05
C PRO A 41 8.97 -7.24 2.71
N TYR A 42 8.99 -6.37 1.70
CA TYR A 42 9.61 -6.66 0.42
C TYR A 42 11.05 -6.16 0.45
N LYS A 43 12.00 -7.09 0.55
CA LYS A 43 13.43 -6.81 0.55
C LYS A 43 14.04 -7.25 -0.78
N CYS A 44 14.97 -6.45 -1.29
CA CYS A 44 15.83 -6.86 -2.40
C CYS A 44 16.81 -7.93 -1.90
N SER A 45 17.09 -8.91 -2.76
CA SER A 45 18.08 -9.95 -2.49
C SER A 45 19.52 -9.53 -2.84
N GLU A 46 19.67 -8.45 -3.62
CA GLU A 46 20.96 -8.02 -4.19
C GLU A 46 21.51 -6.76 -3.51
N CYS A 47 20.69 -6.05 -2.74
CA CYS A 47 21.11 -4.88 -1.96
C CYS A 47 20.18 -4.65 -0.75
N ASP A 48 20.50 -3.66 0.09
CA ASP A 48 19.72 -3.31 1.28
C ASP A 48 18.40 -2.55 1.01
N PHE A 49 17.98 -2.47 -0.27
CA PHE A 49 16.72 -1.84 -0.63
C PHE A 49 15.53 -2.64 -0.12
N SER A 50 14.57 -1.95 0.49
CA SER A 50 13.33 -2.56 0.97
C SER A 50 12.14 -1.61 0.83
N CYS A 51 10.98 -2.17 0.51
CA CYS A 51 9.76 -1.41 0.26
C CYS A 51 8.51 -2.10 0.84
N ASN A 52 7.41 -1.35 0.92
CA ASN A 52 6.12 -1.81 1.45
C ASN A 52 5.16 -2.36 0.37
N HIS A 53 5.57 -2.28 -0.90
CA HIS A 53 4.80 -2.67 -2.08
C HIS A 53 5.60 -3.64 -2.96
N SER A 54 4.98 -4.73 -3.40
CA SER A 54 5.61 -5.71 -4.30
C SER A 54 5.91 -5.13 -5.69
N SER A 55 5.04 -4.26 -6.21
CA SER A 55 5.24 -3.56 -7.47
C SER A 55 6.54 -2.77 -7.49
N ASN A 56 6.87 -2.13 -6.37
CA ASN A 56 8.07 -1.30 -6.25
C ASN A 56 9.32 -2.17 -6.21
N LEU A 57 9.28 -3.31 -5.51
CA LEU A 57 10.38 -4.28 -5.53
C LEU A 57 10.60 -4.80 -6.96
N LYS A 58 9.53 -5.15 -7.68
CA LYS A 58 9.63 -5.66 -9.05
C LYS A 58 10.31 -4.66 -9.99
N VAL A 59 9.93 -3.38 -9.92
CA VAL A 59 10.57 -2.32 -10.71
C VAL A 59 12.02 -2.11 -10.28
N HIS A 60 12.30 -2.15 -8.98
CA HIS A 60 13.66 -2.05 -8.46
C HIS A 60 14.56 -3.20 -8.93
N MET A 61 14.05 -4.44 -9.01
CA MET A 61 14.88 -5.55 -9.51
C MET A 61 15.33 -5.35 -10.97
N LEU A 62 14.63 -4.53 -11.76
CA LEU A 62 15.06 -4.17 -13.12
C LEU A 62 16.25 -3.20 -13.14
N THR A 63 16.62 -2.60 -12.01
CA THR A 63 17.83 -1.77 -11.94
C THR A 63 19.09 -2.58 -11.69
N HIS A 64 18.96 -3.87 -11.37
CA HIS A 64 20.09 -4.78 -11.16
C HIS A 64 20.38 -5.69 -12.36
N SER A 65 19.46 -5.75 -13.33
CA SER A 65 19.70 -6.35 -14.65
C SER A 65 20.56 -5.45 -15.52
#